data_AF-A0A0M0HMX5-F1
#
_entry.id   AF-A0A0M0HMX5-F1
#
_cell.length_a   1.000
_cell.length_b   1.000
_cell.length_c   1.000
_cell.angle_alpha   90.00
_cell.angle_beta   90.00
_cell.angle_gamma   90.00
#
_symmetry.space_group_name_H-M   'P 1'
#
loop_
_entity.id
_entity.type
_entity.pdbx_description
1 polymer ?
#
loop_
_entity_poly.entity_id
_entity_poly.type
_entity_poly.pdbx_seq_one_letter_code
_entity_poly.pdbx_strand_id
1 'polypeptide(L)'
;MLYVILIAAAIIFWLVAVDRPVLKVKFEDGKIVKEKGHFPPTFRHNVTDIAEHTPFDGELKVYQQRTGTKLHFSKQVPKKVQQRIRNVFPHQGFRSKGTKKSG
;
A
#
# COMPACT_ATOMS: atom_id res chain seq x y z
N MET A 1 -26.65 14.89 25.85
CA MET A 1 -25.65 15.57 25.00
C MET A 1 -24.26 14.97 25.11
N LEU A 2 -23.71 14.77 26.32
CA LEU A 2 -22.37 14.16 26.51
C LEU A 2 -22.21 12.78 25.85
N TYR A 3 -23.20 11.89 25.99
CA TYR A 3 -23.15 10.56 25.37
C TYR A 3 -23.08 10.60 23.84
N VAL A 4 -23.77 11.56 23.21
CA VAL A 4 -23.75 11.73 21.75
C VAL A 4 -22.36 12.16 21.28
N ILE A 5 -21.70 13.05 22.04
CA ILE A 5 -20.34 13.50 21.76
C ILE A 5 -19.33 12.36 21.91
N LEU A 6 -19.46 11.53 22.95
CA LEU A 6 -18.58 10.38 23.16
C LEU A 6 -18.73 9.32 22.05
N ILE A 7 -19.96 9.04 21.63
CA ILE A 7 -20.23 8.11 20.52
C ILE A 7 -19.64 8.65 19.21
N ALA A 8 -19.84 9.95 18.92
CA ALA A 8 -19.27 10.58 17.74
C ALA A 8 -17.72 10.51 17.74
N ALA A 9 -17.09 10.79 18.89
CA ALA A 9 -15.63 10.69 19.05
C ALA A 9 -15.14 9.25 18.84
N ALA A 10 -15.84 8.25 19.40
CA ALA A 10 -15.50 6.84 19.22
C ALA A 10 -15.62 6.40 17.75
N ILE A 11 -16.66 6.84 17.03
CA ILE A 11 -16.85 6.54 15.60
C ILE A 11 -15.72 7.17 14.76
N ILE A 12 -15.39 8.45 15.00
CA ILE A 12 -14.29 9.12 14.30
C ILE A 12 -12.97 8.39 14.57
N PHE A 13 -12.70 8.05 15.84
CA PHE A 13 -11.48 7.33 16.21
C PHE A 13 -11.41 5.96 15.53
N TRP A 14 -12.51 5.20 15.50
CA TRP A 14 -12.59 3.94 14.78
C TRP A 14 -12.28 4.13 13.29
N LEU A 15 -12.94 5.09 12.63
CA LEU A 15 -12.75 5.33 11.20
C LEU A 15 -11.31 5.70 10.85
N VAL A 16 -10.63 6.48 11.70
CA VAL A 16 -9.22 6.84 11.51
C VAL A 16 -8.28 5.67 11.81
N ALA A 17 -8.61 4.82 12.79
CA ALA A 17 -7.79 3.67 13.18
C ALA A 17 -7.83 2.51 12.16
N VAL A 18 -8.83 2.47 11.27
CA VAL A 18 -8.92 1.47 10.19
C VAL A 18 -7.97 1.86 9.03
N ASP A 19 -6.67 1.98 9.29
CA ASP A 19 -5.63 2.02 8.25
C ASP A 19 -5.25 0.57 7.90
N ARG A 20 -5.99 -0.07 6.99
CA ARG A 20 -5.73 -1.46 6.54
C ARG A 20 -5.13 -1.51 5.12
N PRO A 21 -3.84 -1.19 4.94
CA PRO A 21 -3.15 -1.42 3.67
C PRO A 21 -2.93 -2.93 3.47
N VAL A 22 -3.09 -3.39 2.23
CA VAL A 22 -2.87 -4.79 1.83
C VAL A 22 -1.39 -5.10 1.68
N LEU A 23 -0.59 -4.09 1.35
CA LEU A 23 0.87 -4.16 1.36
C LEU A 23 1.42 -2.83 1.89
N LYS A 24 2.33 -2.91 2.86
CA LYS A 24 3.12 -1.79 3.35
C LYS A 24 4.59 -2.16 3.26
N VAL A 25 5.37 -1.36 2.55
CA VAL A 25 6.82 -1.53 2.36
C VAL A 25 7.52 -0.25 2.77
N LYS A 26 8.60 -0.36 3.56
CA LYS A 26 9.48 0.75 3.92
C LYS A 26 10.83 0.55 3.23
N PHE A 27 11.29 1.61 2.58
CA PHE A 27 12.58 1.71 1.91
C PHE A 27 13.49 2.64 2.69
N GLU A 28 14.72 2.21 2.91
CA GLU A 28 15.82 3.04 3.39
C GLU A 28 17.07 2.73 2.56
N ASP A 29 17.71 3.76 2.03
CA ASP A 29 18.92 3.71 1.20
C ASP A 29 18.83 2.71 0.03
N GLY A 30 17.68 2.69 -0.65
CA GLY A 30 17.44 1.76 -1.76
C GLY A 30 17.24 0.29 -1.35
N LYS A 31 17.04 0.00 -0.06
CA LYS A 31 16.76 -1.36 0.44
C LYS A 31 15.40 -1.44 1.12
N ILE A 32 14.76 -2.60 1.01
CA ILE A 32 13.51 -2.88 1.73
C ILE A 32 13.85 -3.23 3.18
N VAL A 33 13.52 -2.34 4.11
CA VAL A 33 13.78 -2.53 5.56
C VAL A 33 12.61 -3.20 6.26
N LYS A 34 11.38 -2.90 5.82
CA LYS A 34 10.16 -3.51 6.38
C LYS A 34 9.17 -3.85 5.28
N GLU A 35 8.58 -5.02 5.40
CA GLU A 35 7.51 -5.51 4.54
C GLU A 35 6.38 -6.06 5.41
N LYS A 36 5.14 -5.68 5.11
CA LYS A 36 3.94 -6.19 5.78
C LYS A 36 2.82 -6.39 4.76
N GLY A 37 2.24 -7.58 4.74
CA GLY A 37 1.14 -7.93 3.83
C GLY A 37 1.59 -8.83 2.68
N HIS A 38 0.74 -8.99 1.67
CA HIS A 38 1.06 -9.83 0.53
C HIS A 38 1.89 -9.05 -0.50
N PHE A 39 3.14 -9.43 -0.69
CA PHE A 39 4.01 -8.86 -1.73
C PHE A 39 4.18 -9.90 -2.86
N PRO A 40 3.59 -9.66 -4.05
CA PRO A 40 3.78 -10.54 -5.19
C PRO A 40 5.27 -10.67 -5.56
N PRO A 41 5.80 -11.88 -5.81
CA PRO A 41 7.22 -12.09 -6.08
C PRO A 41 7.77 -11.27 -7.25
N THR A 42 7.00 -11.17 -8.33
CA THR A 42 7.36 -10.37 -9.51
C THR A 42 7.45 -8.88 -9.19
N PHE A 43 6.53 -8.37 -8.37
CA PHE A 43 6.58 -6.98 -7.92
C PHE A 43 7.79 -6.74 -7.02
N ARG A 44 8.13 -7.70 -6.14
CA ARG A 44 9.26 -7.56 -5.22
C ARG A 44 10.57 -7.44 -5.97
N HIS A 45 10.78 -8.31 -6.95
CA HIS A 45 11.97 -8.25 -7.80
C HIS A 45 12.06 -6.90 -8.53
N ASN A 46 11.03 -6.51 -9.28
CA ASN A 46 11.01 -5.24 -10.02
C ASN A 46 11.26 -4.02 -9.12
N VAL A 47 10.67 -4.00 -7.93
CA VAL A 47 10.84 -2.89 -6.98
C VAL A 47 12.26 -2.88 -6.39
N THR A 48 12.83 -4.05 -6.12
CA THR A 48 14.23 -4.17 -5.66
C THR A 48 15.18 -3.69 -6.73
N ASP A 49 14.99 -4.10 -7.98
CA ASP A 49 15.83 -3.66 -9.11
C ASP A 49 15.78 -2.14 -9.30
N ILE A 50 14.59 -1.53 -9.16
CA ILE A 50 14.43 -0.07 -9.21
C ILE A 50 15.20 0.60 -8.05
N ALA A 51 15.14 0.02 -6.86
CA ALA A 51 15.78 0.56 -5.67
C ALA A 51 17.31 0.43 -5.70
N GLU A 52 17.84 -0.64 -6.31
CA GLU A 52 19.28 -0.82 -6.57
C GLU A 52 19.81 0.20 -7.58
N HIS A 53 19.08 0.45 -8.67
CA HIS A 53 19.49 1.40 -9.70
C HIS A 53 19.31 2.86 -9.27
N THR A 54 18.44 3.13 -8.31
CA THR A 54 18.14 4.49 -7.86
C THR A 54 17.80 4.44 -6.38
N PRO A 55 18.79 4.57 -5.48
CA PRO A 55 18.56 4.55 -4.04
C PRO A 55 17.56 5.63 -3.66
N PHE A 56 16.54 5.26 -2.87
CA PHE A 56 15.54 6.19 -2.37
C PHE A 56 15.05 5.76 -0.98
N ASP A 57 14.57 6.75 -0.23
CA ASP A 57 13.93 6.54 1.05
C ASP A 57 12.43 6.76 0.94
N GLY A 58 11.67 5.98 1.71
CA GLY A 58 10.25 6.26 1.90
C GLY A 58 9.38 5.07 2.24
N GLU A 59 8.07 5.28 2.15
CA GLU A 59 7.07 4.24 2.38
C GLU A 59 6.17 4.08 1.16
N LEU A 60 5.88 2.83 0.80
CA LEU A 60 4.86 2.44 -0.15
C LEU A 60 3.73 1.73 0.61
N LYS A 61 2.52 2.27 0.51
CA LYS A 61 1.29 1.64 0.99
C LYS A 61 0.39 1.32 -0.19
N VAL A 62 -0.15 0.12 -0.22
CA VAL A 62 -1.07 -0.35 -1.25
C VAL A 62 -2.42 -0.60 -0.58
N TYR A 63 -3.43 0.10 -1.04
CA TYR A 63 -4.80 0.00 -0.54
C TYR A 63 -5.67 -0.71 -1.57
N GLN A 64 -6.39 -1.74 -1.12
CA GLN A 64 -7.42 -2.35 -1.95
C GLN A 64 -8.73 -1.59 -1.75
N GLN A 65 -9.20 -0.94 -2.81
CA GLN A 65 -10.48 -0.24 -2.85
C GLN A 65 -11.49 -1.06 -3.70
N ARG A 66 -12.77 -0.72 -3.59
CA ARG A 66 -13.83 -1.37 -4.39
C ARG A 66 -13.62 -1.20 -5.89
N THR A 67 -13.03 -0.08 -6.30
CA THR A 67 -12.77 0.28 -7.70
C THR A 67 -11.42 -0.22 -8.22
N GLY A 68 -10.58 -0.80 -7.35
CA GLY A 68 -9.25 -1.28 -7.72
C GLY A 68 -8.21 -1.04 -6.64
N THR A 69 -6.94 -1.20 -7.01
CA THR A 69 -5.83 -1.07 -6.06
C THR A 69 -5.18 0.30 -6.20
N LYS A 70 -5.01 1.03 -5.09
CA LYS A 70 -4.43 2.38 -5.05
C LYS A 70 -3.07 2.35 -4.35
N LEU A 71 -2.06 2.90 -5.00
CA LEU A 71 -0.71 3.06 -4.42
C LEU A 71 -0.60 4.45 -3.78
N HIS A 72 -0.14 4.48 -2.54
CA HIS A 72 0.21 5.67 -1.79
C HIS A 72 1.71 5.65 -1.46
N PHE A 73 2.41 6.70 -1.87
CA PHE A 73 3.84 6.88 -1.61
C PHE A 73 4.05 7.97 -0.58
N SER A 74 5.11 7.86 0.23
CA SER A 74 5.56 8.95 1.08
C SER A 74 6.14 10.10 0.23
N LYS A 75 6.17 11.31 0.80
CA LYS A 75 6.70 12.50 0.12
C LYS A 75 8.21 12.42 -0.21
N GLN A 76 8.93 11.51 0.46
CA GLN A 76 10.37 11.30 0.27
C GLN A 76 10.67 10.55 -1.04
N VAL A 77 9.72 9.74 -1.54
CA VAL A 77 9.93 8.97 -2.77
C VAL A 77 9.89 9.92 -3.98
N PRO A 78 10.96 9.99 -4.82
CA PRO A 78 10.97 10.86 -5.99
C PRO A 78 9.87 10.51 -6.99
N LYS A 79 9.24 11.52 -7.63
CA LYS A 79 8.14 11.31 -8.59
C LYS A 79 8.49 10.33 -9.72
N LYS A 80 9.73 10.35 -10.21
CA LYS A 80 10.22 9.42 -11.25
C LYS A 80 10.17 7.97 -10.76
N VAL A 81 10.61 7.71 -9.53
CA VAL A 81 10.57 6.39 -8.90
C VAL A 81 9.13 5.95 -8.67
N GLN A 82 8.26 6.84 -8.16
CA GLN A 82 6.83 6.54 -7.99
C GLN A 82 6.18 6.08 -9.29
N GLN A 83 6.48 6.75 -10.41
CA GLN A 83 5.93 6.38 -11.70
C GLN A 83 6.48 5.04 -12.21
N ARG A 84 7.79 4.78 -12.03
CA ARG A 84 8.37 3.46 -12.35
C ARG A 84 7.70 2.34 -11.57
N ILE A 85 7.52 2.53 -10.25
CA ILE A 85 6.84 1.55 -9.39
C ILE A 85 5.38 1.32 -9.85
N ARG A 86 4.66 2.38 -10.26
CA ARG A 86 3.32 2.24 -10.84
C ARG A 86 3.32 1.42 -12.13
N ASN A 87 4.31 1.62 -13.01
CA ASN A 87 4.40 0.92 -14.29
C ASN A 87 4.66 -0.58 -14.11
N VAL A 88 5.42 -0.98 -13.08
CA VAL A 88 5.70 -2.39 -12.78
C VAL A 88 4.70 -3.03 -11.82
N PHE A 89 3.63 -2.31 -11.46
CA PHE A 89 2.66 -2.79 -10.47
C PHE A 89 1.77 -3.90 -11.04
N PRO A 90 1.68 -5.08 -10.40
CA PRO A 90 0.86 -6.16 -10.90
C PRO A 90 -0.61 -5.93 -10.55
N HIS A 91 -1.35 -5.28 -11.45
CA HIS A 91 -2.80 -5.03 -11.27
C HIS A 91 -3.63 -6.31 -11.05
N GLN A 92 -3.14 -7.47 -11.48
CA GLN A 92 -3.78 -8.78 -11.27
C GLN A 92 -3.31 -9.48 -9.98
N GLY A 93 -2.10 -9.21 -9.48
CA GLY A 93 -1.51 -9.90 -8.32
C GLY A 93 -2.15 -9.51 -6.97
N PHE A 94 -2.85 -8.37 -6.92
CA PHE A 94 -3.55 -7.89 -5.72
C PHE A 94 -5.07 -8.08 -5.78
N ARG A 95 -5.61 -8.67 -6.86
CA ARG A 95 -7.03 -9.05 -6.88
C ARG A 95 -7.22 -10.17 -5.86
N SER A 96 -7.93 -9.90 -4.77
CA SER A 96 -8.53 -11.00 -3.99
C SER A 96 -9.32 -11.83 -5.00
N LYS A 97 -9.03 -13.13 -5.14
CA LYS A 97 -9.87 -14.05 -5.91
C LYS A 97 -11.31 -13.77 -5.47
N GLY A 98 -12.06 -13.07 -6.32
CA GLY A 98 -13.48 -12.91 -6.13
C GLY A 98 -14.02 -14.32 -6.02
N THR A 99 -14.72 -14.58 -4.93
CA THR A 99 -15.46 -15.80 -4.68
C THR A 99 -16.12 -16.22 -6.00
N LYS A 100 -15.72 -17.37 -6.55
CA LYS A 100 -16.55 -18.06 -7.56
C LYS A 100 -17.91 -18.23 -6.87
N LYS A 101 -18.90 -17.41 -7.24
CA LYS A 101 -20.29 -17.76 -7.02
C LYS A 101 -20.55 -18.91 -7.98
N SER A 102 -20.36 -20.13 -7.49
CA SER A 102 -21.05 -21.30 -8.01
C SER A 102 -22.52 -21.10 -7.66
N GLY A 103 -23.37 -20.94 -8.66
CA GLY A 103 -24.81 -20.77 -8.54
C GLY A 103 -25.42 -20.84 -9.91
#